data_AF-A0AAU6MH82-F1
#
_entry.id   AF-A0AAU6MH82-F1
#
_cell.length_a   1.000
_cell.length_b   1.000
_cell.length_c   1.000
_cell.angle_alpha   90.00
_cell.angle_beta   90.00
_cell.angle_gamma   90.00
#
_symmetry.space_group_name_H-M   'P 1'
#
loop_
_entity.id
_entity.type
_entity.pdbx_description
1 polymer ?
#
loop_
_entity_poly.entity_id
_entity_poly.type
_entity_poly.pdbx_seq_one_letter_code
_entity_poly.pdbx_strand_id
1 'polypeptide(L)'
;MDMSEPYATTVAAVAPVVWAIGTVEVHQVMKRVWAVRDERDRLAAECLGNIAVVDDDAGLTQARRDWTSVGRQDRRALPSVLLYMAWTCLGITMVICTINALSWLAESGGPGEISGADPATARFCLLAIAAGLVFITLLPVVAATIEALRSLRRARGKRREFATRKAEAVSRIAARRSAESAMPSASLPSP
;
A
#
# COMPACT_ATOMS: atom_id res chain seq x y z
N MET A 1 -20.33 -37.06 19.93
CA MET A 1 -20.45 -36.30 18.67
C MET A 1 -19.06 -36.38 18.10
N ASP A 2 -18.81 -37.48 17.39
CA ASP A 2 -17.45 -37.99 17.25
C ASP A 2 -16.92 -37.50 15.92
N MET A 3 -15.99 -36.56 16.00
CA MET A 3 -15.22 -36.05 14.89
C MET A 3 -14.18 -37.13 14.56
N SER A 4 -14.01 -37.50 13.28
CA SER A 4 -12.93 -38.43 12.95
C SER A 4 -11.59 -37.81 13.38
N GLU A 5 -10.85 -38.53 14.20
CA GLU A 5 -9.55 -38.15 14.76
C GLU A 5 -8.59 -37.51 13.72
N PRO A 6 -8.48 -38.03 12.47
CA PRO A 6 -7.64 -37.41 11.45
C PRO A 6 -8.13 -36.03 10.97
N TYR A 7 -9.46 -35.79 10.90
CA TYR A 7 -10.01 -34.50 10.48
C TYR A 7 -9.82 -33.43 11.56
N ALA A 8 -10.11 -33.78 12.82
CA ALA A 8 -9.91 -32.88 13.96
C ALA A 8 -8.44 -32.50 14.12
N THR A 9 -7.52 -33.46 13.97
CA THR A 9 -6.07 -33.23 14.07
C THR A 9 -5.56 -32.34 12.95
N THR A 10 -6.02 -32.54 11.71
CA THR A 10 -5.63 -31.71 10.56
C THR A 10 -6.10 -30.27 10.74
N VAL A 11 -7.34 -30.07 11.21
CA VAL A 11 -7.87 -28.72 11.50
C VAL A 11 -7.10 -28.04 12.62
N ALA A 12 -6.84 -28.76 13.72
CA ALA A 12 -6.10 -28.23 14.88
C ALA A 12 -4.63 -27.91 14.55
N ALA A 13 -4.00 -28.63 13.61
CA ALA A 13 -2.64 -28.37 13.19
C ALA A 13 -2.53 -27.20 12.18
N VAL A 14 -3.46 -27.11 11.23
CA VAL A 14 -3.37 -26.16 10.11
C VAL A 14 -3.88 -24.76 10.51
N ALA A 15 -4.97 -24.67 11.27
CA ALA A 15 -5.60 -23.38 11.58
C ALA A 15 -4.67 -22.42 12.36
N PRO A 16 -3.93 -22.85 13.41
CA PRO A 16 -3.04 -21.95 14.15
C PRO A 16 -1.84 -21.50 13.33
N VAL A 17 -1.29 -22.38 12.47
CA VAL A 17 -0.12 -22.07 11.63
C VAL A 17 -0.51 -21.03 10.56
N VAL A 18 -1.66 -21.21 9.91
CA VAL A 18 -2.19 -20.25 8.94
C VAL A 18 -2.51 -18.91 9.60
N TRP A 19 -3.09 -18.94 10.80
CA TRP A 19 -3.38 -17.73 11.58
C TRP A 19 -2.12 -16.98 12.00
N ALA A 20 -1.12 -17.68 12.53
CA ALA A 20 0.12 -17.09 13.00
C ALA A 20 0.94 -16.49 11.84
N ILE A 21 1.10 -17.22 10.74
CA ILE A 21 1.83 -16.73 9.56
C ILE A 21 1.07 -15.55 8.94
N GLY A 22 -0.24 -15.69 8.74
CA GLY A 22 -1.07 -14.63 8.15
C GLY A 22 -1.03 -13.33 8.95
N THR A 23 -1.13 -13.39 10.28
CA THR A 23 -1.13 -12.19 11.14
C THR A 23 0.25 -11.53 11.25
N VAL A 24 1.32 -12.31 11.42
CA VAL A 24 2.68 -11.78 11.55
C VAL A 24 3.15 -11.14 10.25
N GLU A 25 2.93 -11.80 9.11
CA GLU A 25 3.34 -11.30 7.80
C GLU A 25 2.56 -10.03 7.44
N VAL A 26 1.24 -10.00 7.64
CA VAL A 26 0.43 -8.79 7.42
C VAL A 26 0.95 -7.63 8.27
N HIS A 27 1.27 -7.88 9.54
CA HIS A 27 1.77 -6.84 10.44
C HIS A 27 3.16 -6.31 10.00
N GLN A 28 4.07 -7.19 9.60
CA GLN A 28 5.40 -6.80 9.11
C GLN A 28 5.33 -6.03 7.79
N VAL A 29 4.50 -6.49 6.86
CA VAL A 29 4.37 -5.82 5.56
C VAL A 29 3.66 -4.48 5.73
N MET A 30 2.62 -4.38 6.57
CA MET A 30 1.99 -3.09 6.90
C MET A 30 3.01 -2.10 7.47
N LYS A 31 3.84 -2.51 8.43
CA LYS A 31 4.91 -1.66 8.98
C LYS A 31 5.84 -1.12 7.89
N ARG A 32 6.30 -1.98 6.97
CA ARG A 32 7.20 -1.57 5.87
C ARG A 32 6.51 -0.61 4.90
N VAL A 33 5.25 -0.88 4.54
CA VAL A 33 4.47 -0.02 3.65
C VAL A 33 4.26 1.36 4.27
N TRP A 34 3.95 1.42 5.57
CA TRP A 34 3.73 2.68 6.28
C TRP A 34 5.01 3.49 6.41
N ALA A 35 6.16 2.87 6.72
CA ALA A 35 7.43 3.56 6.79
C ALA A 35 7.84 4.18 5.43
N VAL A 36 7.69 3.44 4.33
CA VAL A 36 7.98 3.95 2.97
C VAL A 36 7.04 5.11 2.61
N ARG A 37 5.77 5.02 3.02
CA ARG A 37 4.77 6.05 2.81
C ARG A 37 5.10 7.33 3.59
N ASP A 38 5.41 7.21 4.87
CA ASP A 38 5.67 8.37 5.74
C ASP A 38 6.88 9.15 5.23
N GLU A 39 7.93 8.43 4.83
CA GLU A 39 9.11 9.05 4.24
C GLU A 39 8.79 9.77 2.92
N ARG A 40 7.97 9.16 2.06
CA ARG A 40 7.49 9.82 0.84
C ARG A 40 6.67 11.06 1.15
N ASP A 41 5.75 10.96 2.10
CA ASP A 41 4.85 12.04 2.43
C ASP A 41 5.60 13.22 3.05
N ARG A 42 6.64 12.95 3.84
CA ARG A 42 7.62 13.93 4.35
C ARG A 42 8.37 14.63 3.23
N LEU A 43 9.03 13.88 2.33
CA LEU A 43 9.80 14.46 1.22
C LEU A 43 8.91 15.31 0.28
N ALA A 44 7.69 14.86 0.01
CA ALA A 44 6.75 15.63 -0.80
C ALA A 44 6.30 16.93 -0.10
N ALA A 45 6.10 16.90 1.22
CA ALA A 45 5.77 18.09 1.99
C ALA A 45 6.93 19.09 2.04
N GLU A 46 8.16 18.61 2.22
CA GLU A 46 9.38 19.42 2.15
C GLU A 46 9.51 20.09 0.77
N CYS A 47 9.31 19.34 -0.31
CA CYS A 47 9.34 19.90 -1.67
C CYS A 47 8.29 21.00 -1.88
N LEU A 48 7.07 20.78 -1.38
CA LEU A 48 5.98 21.76 -1.44
C LEU A 48 6.27 23.01 -0.60
N GLY A 49 6.92 22.85 0.56
CA GLY A 49 7.40 23.94 1.39
C GLY A 49 8.48 24.75 0.68
N ASN A 50 9.49 24.07 0.13
CA ASN A 50 10.62 24.70 -0.54
C ASN A 50 10.17 25.53 -1.75
N ILE A 51 9.29 25.00 -2.60
CA ILE A 51 8.80 25.77 -3.77
C ILE A 51 7.98 27.00 -3.39
N ALA A 52 7.37 27.02 -2.20
CA ALA A 52 6.59 28.17 -1.74
C ALA A 52 7.47 29.39 -1.45
N VAL A 53 8.73 29.16 -1.02
CA VAL A 53 9.69 30.21 -0.64
C VAL A 53 10.77 30.49 -1.69
N VAL A 54 10.69 29.86 -2.87
CA VAL A 54 11.61 30.13 -3.97
C VAL A 54 11.38 31.54 -4.53
N ASP A 55 12.48 32.28 -4.66
CA ASP A 55 12.53 33.65 -5.16
C ASP A 55 13.44 33.84 -6.39
N ASP A 56 14.06 32.77 -6.88
CA ASP A 56 14.99 32.80 -8.02
C ASP A 56 14.85 31.58 -8.96
N ASP A 57 15.37 31.71 -10.18
CA ASP A 57 15.29 30.65 -11.20
C ASP A 57 16.14 29.41 -10.83
N ALA A 58 17.23 29.61 -10.09
CA ALA A 58 18.07 28.52 -9.62
C ALA A 58 17.33 27.65 -8.59
N GLY A 59 16.67 28.28 -7.61
CA GLY A 59 15.81 27.61 -6.63
C GLY A 59 14.61 26.93 -7.29
N LEU A 60 14.01 27.53 -8.32
CA LEU A 60 12.90 26.92 -9.06
C LEU A 60 13.34 25.65 -9.80
N THR A 61 14.53 25.69 -10.39
CA THR A 61 15.13 24.54 -11.09
C THR A 61 15.45 23.42 -10.12
N GLN A 62 15.99 23.74 -8.95
CA GLN A 62 16.28 22.78 -7.89
C GLN A 62 14.99 22.14 -7.35
N ALA A 63 13.97 22.93 -7.02
CA ALA A 63 12.68 22.42 -6.55
C ALA A 63 12.01 21.47 -7.58
N ARG A 64 12.20 21.71 -8.88
CA ARG A 64 11.73 20.80 -9.93
C ARG A 64 12.51 19.48 -9.96
N ARG A 65 13.83 19.53 -9.74
CA ARG A 65 14.68 18.32 -9.64
C ARG A 65 14.29 17.50 -8.43
N ASP A 66 14.10 18.14 -7.29
CA ASP A 66 13.68 17.48 -6.04
C ASP A 66 12.29 16.84 -6.21
N TRP A 67 11.34 17.53 -6.84
CA TRP A 67 10.02 16.96 -7.12
C TRP A 67 10.08 15.74 -8.05
N THR A 68 10.95 15.78 -9.06
CA THR A 68 11.15 14.63 -9.96
C THR A 68 11.88 13.48 -9.29
N SER A 69 12.74 13.73 -8.30
CA SER A 69 13.39 12.67 -7.50
C SER A 69 12.37 11.95 -6.61
N VAL A 70 11.46 12.68 -5.97
CA VAL A 70 10.31 12.13 -5.23
C VAL A 70 9.47 11.23 -6.14
N GLY A 71 9.19 11.67 -7.36
CA GLY A 71 8.45 10.87 -8.36
C GLY A 71 9.20 9.60 -8.83
N ARG A 72 10.54 9.58 -8.79
CA ARG A 72 11.34 8.37 -9.09
C ARG A 72 11.34 7.40 -7.92
N GLN A 73 11.33 7.89 -6.69
CA GLN A 73 11.25 7.08 -5.48
C GLN A 73 9.90 6.35 -5.40
N ASP A 74 8.81 7.00 -5.83
CA ASP A 74 7.49 6.36 -6.01
C ASP A 74 7.56 5.12 -6.92
N ARG A 75 8.36 5.15 -8.00
CA ARG A 75 8.52 3.98 -8.89
C ARG A 75 9.33 2.86 -8.25
N ARG A 76 10.25 3.16 -7.34
CA ARG A 76 11.02 2.14 -6.61
C ARG A 76 10.17 1.41 -5.55
N ALA A 77 9.01 1.95 -5.17
CA ALA A 77 8.07 1.31 -4.26
C ALA A 77 7.08 0.34 -4.97
N LEU A 78 7.02 0.34 -6.31
CA LEU A 78 6.20 -0.59 -7.11
C LEU A 78 6.47 -2.09 -6.86
N PRO A 79 7.71 -2.55 -6.64
CA PRO A 79 7.99 -3.97 -6.36
C PRO A 79 7.25 -4.49 -5.12
N SER A 80 7.11 -3.65 -4.09
CA SER A 80 6.39 -4.00 -2.86
C SER A 80 4.89 -4.21 -3.12
N VAL A 81 4.31 -3.49 -4.07
CA VAL A 81 2.89 -3.64 -4.46
C VAL A 81 2.68 -4.93 -5.25
N LEU A 82 3.57 -5.25 -6.18
CA LEU A 82 3.52 -6.51 -6.94
C LEU A 82 3.70 -7.73 -6.04
N LEU A 83 4.63 -7.65 -5.09
CA LEU A 83 4.83 -8.69 -4.08
C LEU A 83 3.54 -8.90 -3.25
N TYR A 84 2.84 -7.81 -2.93
CA TYR A 84 1.55 -7.87 -2.22
C TYR A 84 0.46 -8.55 -3.05
N MET A 85 0.38 -8.25 -4.35
CA MET A 85 -0.57 -8.89 -5.26
C MET A 85 -0.26 -10.38 -5.43
N ALA A 86 1.02 -10.75 -5.56
CA ALA A 86 1.46 -12.13 -5.63
C ALA A 86 1.13 -12.90 -4.33
N TRP A 87 1.39 -12.28 -3.17
CA TRP A 87 1.05 -12.86 -1.87
C TRP A 87 -0.46 -13.02 -1.68
N THR A 88 -1.25 -12.02 -2.11
CA THR A 88 -2.72 -12.08 -2.11
C THR A 88 -3.21 -13.24 -2.96
N CYS A 89 -2.67 -13.38 -4.17
CA CYS A 89 -3.00 -14.47 -5.08
C CYS A 89 -2.68 -15.84 -4.44
N LEU A 90 -1.48 -15.98 -3.87
CA LEU A 90 -1.06 -17.19 -3.15
C LEU A 90 -1.99 -17.51 -1.97
N GLY A 91 -2.37 -16.50 -1.18
CA GLY A 91 -3.30 -16.63 -0.07
C GLY A 91 -4.67 -17.13 -0.54
N ILE A 92 -5.23 -16.55 -1.60
CA ILE A 92 -6.49 -16.99 -2.21
C ILE A 92 -6.37 -18.43 -2.71
N THR A 93 -5.27 -18.79 -3.38
CA THR A 93 -5.04 -20.16 -3.84
C THR A 93 -4.98 -21.15 -2.68
N MET A 94 -4.25 -20.85 -1.60
CA MET A 94 -4.19 -21.68 -0.39
C MET A 94 -5.56 -21.86 0.26
N VAL A 95 -6.38 -20.80 0.29
CA VAL A 95 -7.77 -20.86 0.79
C VAL A 95 -8.58 -21.86 -0.05
N ILE A 96 -8.53 -21.74 -1.37
CA ILE A 96 -9.25 -22.63 -2.30
C ILE A 96 -8.77 -24.08 -2.13
N CYS A 97 -7.46 -24.31 -2.04
CA CYS A 97 -6.88 -25.63 -1.79
C CYS A 97 -7.36 -26.22 -0.46
N THR A 98 -7.42 -25.40 0.61
CA THR A 98 -7.90 -25.83 1.94
C THR A 98 -9.37 -26.19 1.90
N ILE A 99 -10.21 -25.37 1.26
CA ILE A 99 -11.64 -25.67 1.07
C ILE A 99 -11.80 -26.98 0.31
N ASN A 100 -11.08 -27.17 -0.82
CA ASN A 100 -11.15 -28.40 -1.60
C ASN A 100 -10.69 -29.63 -0.82
N ALA A 101 -9.60 -29.52 -0.03
CA ALA A 101 -9.11 -30.61 0.80
C ALA A 101 -10.12 -30.97 1.91
N LEU A 102 -10.71 -29.96 2.58
CA LEU A 102 -11.70 -30.19 3.63
C LEU A 102 -13.02 -30.73 3.07
N SER A 103 -13.47 -30.27 1.90
CA SER A 103 -14.63 -30.82 1.19
C SER A 103 -14.38 -32.29 0.80
N TRP A 104 -13.20 -32.58 0.24
CA TRP A 104 -12.82 -33.94 -0.12
C TRP A 104 -12.76 -34.88 1.09
N LEU A 105 -12.18 -34.42 2.21
CA LEU A 105 -12.18 -35.16 3.48
C LEU A 105 -13.60 -35.38 4.05
N ALA A 106 -14.49 -34.40 3.90
CA ALA A 106 -15.88 -34.51 4.35
C ALA A 106 -16.71 -35.49 3.49
N GLU A 107 -16.55 -35.46 2.17
CA GLU A 107 -17.30 -36.28 1.21
C GLU A 107 -16.74 -37.70 1.07
N SER A 108 -15.42 -37.85 1.09
CA SER A 108 -14.74 -39.10 0.76
C SER A 108 -14.06 -39.79 1.95
N GLY A 109 -14.07 -39.21 3.15
CA GLY A 109 -13.50 -39.80 4.37
C GLY A 109 -11.96 -39.92 4.41
N GLY A 110 -11.27 -39.62 3.31
CA GLY A 110 -9.85 -39.88 3.13
C GLY A 110 -9.59 -41.17 2.32
N PRO A 111 -8.33 -41.51 2.00
CA PRO A 111 -8.04 -42.72 1.24
C PRO A 111 -8.35 -43.95 2.10
N GLY A 112 -9.51 -44.58 1.89
CA GLY A 112 -9.84 -45.91 2.41
C GLY A 112 -10.99 -46.03 3.43
N GLU A 113 -11.68 -44.96 3.84
CA GLU A 113 -12.75 -45.06 4.85
C GLU A 113 -14.07 -44.38 4.44
N ILE A 114 -15.19 -44.98 4.83
CA ILE A 114 -16.53 -44.39 4.75
C ILE A 114 -16.61 -43.29 5.81
N SER A 115 -16.80 -42.04 5.37
CA SER A 115 -16.85 -40.82 6.20
C SER A 115 -17.58 -41.03 7.54
N GLY A 116 -16.81 -41.07 8.64
CA GLY A 116 -17.32 -41.18 10.01
C GLY A 116 -17.66 -39.83 10.66
N ALA A 117 -17.54 -38.71 9.94
CA ALA A 117 -17.83 -37.38 10.48
C ALA A 117 -19.29 -36.99 10.20
N ASP A 118 -20.00 -36.56 11.24
CA ASP A 118 -21.35 -35.99 11.09
C ASP A 118 -21.34 -34.81 10.09
N PRO A 119 -22.11 -34.89 8.98
CA PRO A 119 -22.04 -33.92 7.87
C PRO A 119 -22.36 -32.48 8.30
N ALA A 120 -23.15 -32.27 9.36
CA ALA A 120 -23.41 -30.95 9.90
C ALA A 120 -22.17 -30.34 10.58
N THR A 121 -21.42 -31.18 11.31
CA THR A 121 -20.19 -30.78 12.02
C THR A 121 -19.04 -30.49 11.04
N ALA A 122 -18.87 -31.32 10.02
CA ALA A 122 -17.87 -31.10 8.97
C ALA A 122 -18.14 -29.80 8.18
N ARG A 123 -19.40 -29.54 7.85
CA ARG A 123 -19.80 -28.30 7.16
C ARG A 123 -19.59 -27.05 8.02
N PHE A 124 -19.87 -27.14 9.33
CA PHE A 124 -19.60 -26.05 10.27
C PHE A 124 -18.10 -25.73 10.38
N CYS A 125 -17.25 -26.75 10.55
CA CYS A 125 -15.79 -26.55 10.61
C CYS A 125 -15.25 -25.98 9.30
N LEU A 126 -15.71 -26.47 8.15
CA LEU A 126 -15.34 -25.95 6.84
C LEU A 126 -15.73 -24.48 6.69
N LEU A 127 -16.95 -24.10 7.08
CA LEU A 127 -17.41 -22.70 7.05
C LEU A 127 -16.65 -21.82 8.04
N ALA A 128 -16.34 -22.30 9.24
CA ALA A 128 -15.59 -21.55 10.25
C ALA A 128 -14.14 -21.30 9.80
N ILE A 129 -13.50 -22.30 9.20
CA ILE A 129 -12.14 -22.17 8.64
C ILE A 129 -12.16 -21.24 7.42
N ALA A 130 -13.13 -21.41 6.52
CA ALA A 130 -13.29 -20.53 5.36
C ALA A 130 -13.54 -19.07 5.80
N ALA A 131 -14.37 -18.85 6.81
CA ALA A 131 -14.64 -17.52 7.35
C ALA A 131 -13.37 -16.91 8.00
N GLY A 132 -12.62 -17.68 8.78
CA GLY A 132 -11.35 -17.23 9.36
C GLY A 132 -10.29 -16.92 8.30
N LEU A 133 -10.22 -17.74 7.25
CA LEU A 133 -9.35 -17.54 6.10
C LEU A 133 -9.72 -16.29 5.30
N VAL A 134 -11.00 -16.09 5.02
CA VAL A 134 -11.51 -14.87 4.39
C VAL A 134 -11.21 -13.67 5.29
N PHE A 135 -11.41 -13.76 6.59
CA PHE A 135 -11.09 -12.65 7.50
C PHE A 135 -9.60 -12.29 7.46
N ILE A 136 -8.70 -13.27 7.46
CA ILE A 136 -7.25 -13.04 7.47
C ILE A 136 -6.70 -12.61 6.12
N THR A 137 -7.28 -13.06 5.01
CA THR A 137 -6.79 -12.73 3.67
C THR A 137 -7.49 -11.49 3.11
N LEU A 138 -8.80 -11.38 3.26
CA LEU A 138 -9.62 -10.35 2.64
C LEU A 138 -9.47 -9.00 3.35
N LEU A 139 -9.38 -8.95 4.68
CA LEU A 139 -9.21 -7.67 5.39
C LEU A 139 -7.92 -6.95 5.01
N PRO A 140 -6.74 -7.60 5.00
CA PRO A 140 -5.51 -6.95 4.56
C PRO A 140 -5.57 -6.51 3.11
N VAL A 141 -6.21 -7.30 2.24
CA VAL A 141 -6.39 -6.95 0.83
C VAL A 141 -7.28 -5.73 0.67
N VAL A 142 -8.40 -5.68 1.39
CA VAL A 142 -9.33 -4.54 1.39
C VAL A 142 -8.64 -3.31 1.97
N ALA A 143 -7.93 -3.44 3.10
CA ALA A 143 -7.17 -2.36 3.70
C ALA A 143 -6.08 -1.82 2.76
N ALA A 144 -5.30 -2.71 2.14
CA ALA A 144 -4.29 -2.35 1.15
C ALA A 144 -4.90 -1.67 -0.08
N THR A 145 -6.05 -2.14 -0.56
CA THR A 145 -6.75 -1.58 -1.72
C THR A 145 -7.29 -0.18 -1.41
N ILE A 146 -7.97 -0.01 -0.28
CA ILE A 146 -8.46 1.28 0.18
C ILE A 146 -7.30 2.26 0.33
N GLU A 147 -6.19 1.80 0.89
CA GLU A 147 -5.01 2.64 1.08
C GLU A 147 -4.33 2.99 -0.25
N ALA A 148 -4.21 2.05 -1.19
CA ALA A 148 -3.71 2.32 -2.53
C ALA A 148 -4.56 3.39 -3.24
N LEU A 149 -5.89 3.30 -3.15
CA LEU A 149 -6.82 4.28 -3.69
C LEU A 149 -6.66 5.66 -3.02
N ARG A 150 -6.54 5.70 -1.69
CA ARG A 150 -6.30 6.96 -0.94
C ARG A 150 -4.96 7.57 -1.31
N SER A 151 -3.90 6.76 -1.42
CA SER A 151 -2.56 7.17 -1.83
C SER A 151 -2.57 7.76 -3.24
N LEU A 152 -3.26 7.13 -4.19
CA LEU A 152 -3.44 7.66 -5.55
C LEU A 152 -4.14 9.02 -5.56
N ARG A 153 -5.22 9.16 -4.79
CA ARG A 153 -5.94 10.44 -4.67
C ARG A 153 -5.05 11.53 -4.08
N ARG A 154 -4.32 11.23 -3.00
CA ARG A 154 -3.37 12.17 -2.38
C ARG A 154 -2.23 12.55 -3.32
N ALA A 155 -1.67 11.58 -4.05
CA ALA A 155 -0.61 11.83 -5.03
C ALA A 155 -1.07 12.76 -6.16
N ARG A 156 -2.31 12.59 -6.65
CA ARG A 156 -2.93 13.51 -7.60
C ARG A 156 -3.10 14.91 -7.01
N GLY A 157 -3.57 15.02 -5.76
CA GLY A 157 -3.69 16.27 -5.03
C GLY A 157 -2.35 17.01 -4.92
N LYS A 158 -1.31 16.33 -4.41
CA LYS A 158 0.04 16.90 -4.25
C LYS A 158 0.66 17.33 -5.58
N ARG A 159 0.44 16.58 -6.68
CA ARG A 159 0.88 16.99 -8.03
C ARG A 159 0.20 18.26 -8.50
N ARG A 160 -1.10 18.39 -8.27
CA ARG A 160 -1.86 19.61 -8.62
C ARG A 160 -1.37 20.79 -7.79
N GLU A 161 -1.18 20.60 -6.49
CA GLU A 161 -0.68 21.61 -5.58
C GLU A 161 0.72 22.09 -5.97
N PHE A 162 1.64 21.17 -6.29
CA PHE A 162 2.97 21.53 -6.78
C PHE A 162 2.90 22.35 -8.08
N ALA A 163 2.02 21.98 -9.02
CA ALA A 163 1.83 22.73 -10.25
C ALA A 163 1.33 24.16 -10.00
N THR A 164 0.39 24.33 -9.05
CA THR A 164 -0.11 25.65 -8.65
C THR A 164 0.99 26.49 -8.01
N ARG A 165 1.68 25.97 -6.98
CA ARG A 165 2.77 26.71 -6.31
C ARG A 165 3.93 27.04 -7.24
N LYS A 166 4.22 26.16 -8.21
CA LYS A 166 5.20 26.44 -9.26
C LYS A 166 4.79 27.61 -10.14
N ALA A 167 3.52 27.67 -10.56
CA ALA A 167 3.02 28.77 -11.38
C ALA A 167 3.11 30.12 -10.62
N GLU A 168 2.79 30.11 -9.33
CA GLU A 168 2.93 31.26 -8.43
C GLU A 168 4.40 31.67 -8.26
N ALA A 169 5.31 30.73 -8.04
CA ALA A 169 6.74 31.04 -7.95
C ALA A 169 7.27 31.67 -9.25
N VAL A 170 6.88 31.14 -10.41
CA VAL A 170 7.25 31.71 -11.72
C VAL A 170 6.72 33.14 -11.89
N SER A 171 5.47 33.39 -11.49
CA SER A 171 4.89 34.74 -11.61
C SER A 171 5.58 35.75 -10.69
N ARG A 172 5.95 35.35 -9.45
CA ARG A 172 6.72 36.20 -8.53
C ARG A 172 8.11 36.54 -9.08
N ILE A 173 8.84 35.54 -9.58
CA ILE A 173 10.17 35.76 -10.17
C ILE A 173 10.08 36.69 -11.39
N ALA A 174 9.09 36.48 -12.26
CA ALA A 174 8.87 37.33 -13.43
C ALA A 174 8.52 38.78 -13.04
N ALA A 175 7.63 38.97 -12.07
CA ALA A 175 7.25 40.29 -11.57
C ALA A 175 8.45 41.03 -10.96
N ARG A 176 9.30 40.33 -10.20
CA ARG A 176 10.53 40.89 -9.64
C ARG A 176 11.53 41.30 -10.72
N ARG A 177 11.77 40.45 -11.71
CA ARG A 177 12.65 40.78 -12.85
C ARG A 177 12.16 42.00 -13.61
N SER A 178 10.85 42.13 -13.82
CA SER A 178 10.24 43.31 -14.45
C SER A 178 10.43 44.57 -13.59
N ALA A 179 10.29 44.47 -12.27
CA ALA A 179 10.53 45.58 -11.35
C ALA A 179 12.00 46.02 -11.32
N GLU A 180 12.95 45.08 -11.28
CA GLU A 180 14.39 45.35 -11.34
C GLU A 180 14.79 45.99 -12.68
N SER A 181 14.18 45.57 -13.78
CA SER A 181 14.41 46.15 -15.12
C SER A 181 13.80 47.56 -15.27
N ALA A 182 12.78 47.89 -14.47
CA ALA A 182 12.09 49.18 -14.51
C ALA A 182 12.72 50.24 -13.59
N MET A 183 13.66 49.88 -12.71
CA MET A 183 14.45 50.86 -11.95
C MET A 183 15.55 51.43 -12.84
N PRO A 184 15.47 52.71 -13.27
CA PRO A 184 16.55 53.33 -14.03
C PRO A 184 17.77 53.43 -13.12
N SER A 185 18.96 53.09 -13.62
CA SER A 185 20.23 53.46 -13.01
C SER A 185 20.15 54.93 -12.60
N ALA A 186 20.02 55.19 -11.30
CA ALA A 186 20.23 56.51 -10.75
C ALA A 186 21.71 56.84 -10.99
N SER A 187 21.94 57.47 -12.14
CA SER A 187 23.18 58.11 -12.52
C SER A 187 23.61 58.99 -11.34
N LEU A 188 24.66 58.55 -10.64
CA LEU A 188 25.37 59.35 -9.68
C LEU A 188 25.72 60.69 -10.33
N PRO A 189 25.34 61.84 -9.74
CA PRO A 189 25.85 63.11 -10.22
C PRO A 189 27.36 63.12 -10.00
N SER A 190 28.13 63.13 -11.08
CA SER A 190 29.58 63.32 -11.05
C SER A 190 29.91 64.73 -10.52
N PRO A 191 30.95 64.87 -9.68
CA PRO A 191 31.37 66.14 -9.10
C PRO A 191 31.97 67.11 -10.12
#